data_AF-A0A956ZP17-F1
#
_entry.id   AF-A0A956ZP17-F1
#
_cell.length_a   1.000
_cell.length_b   1.000
_cell.length_c   1.000
_cell.angle_alpha   90.00
_cell.angle_beta   90.00
_cell.angle_gamma   90.00
#
_symmetry.space_group_name_H-M   'P 1'
#
loop_
_entity.id
_entity.type
_entity.pdbx_description
1 polymer ?
#
loop_
_entity_poly.entity_id
_entity_poly.type
_entity_poly.pdbx_seq_one_letter_code
_entity_poly.pdbx_strand_id
1 'polypeptide(L)' 'MARPTSPLRQQFETERKRSAFFSFLAGTGIGIIAADTWVSPWLGVPGGLAVGGVAYLLVFGYETLMWRKHNG' A
#
# COMPACT_ATOMS: atom_id res chain seq x y z
N MET A 1 0.53 15.25 -27.54
CA MET A 1 -0.55 14.23 -27.63
C MET A 1 -0.17 13.06 -26.73
N ALA A 2 -0.91 12.81 -25.64
CA ALA A 2 -0.65 11.67 -24.78
C ALA A 2 -0.96 10.38 -25.55
N ARG A 3 0.01 9.45 -25.63
CA ARG A 3 -0.24 8.11 -26.20
C ARG A 3 -1.38 7.45 -25.42
N PRO A 4 -2.36 6.81 -26.10
CA PRO A 4 -3.41 6.08 -25.39
C PRO A 4 -2.75 5.01 -24.52
N THR A 5 -2.91 5.14 -23.20
CA THR A 5 -2.43 4.15 -22.24
C THR A 5 -3.10 2.83 -22.58
N SER A 6 -2.31 1.77 -22.78
CA SER A 6 -2.87 0.45 -23.11
C SER A 6 -3.91 0.04 -22.06
N PRO A 7 -5.03 -0.61 -22.43
CA PRO A 7 -6.08 -1.00 -21.48
C PRO A 7 -5.53 -1.86 -20.33
N LEU A 8 -4.54 -2.71 -20.62
CA LEU A 8 -3.81 -3.50 -19.62
C LEU A 8 -3.10 -2.62 -18.58
N ARG A 9 -2.52 -1.49 -18.99
CA ARG A 9 -1.84 -0.57 -18.07
C ARG A 9 -2.83 0.11 -17.13
N GLN A 10 -4.02 0.47 -17.61
CA GLN A 10 -5.06 1.09 -16.77
C GLN A 10 -5.62 0.11 -15.73
N GLN A 11 -5.85 -1.14 -16.13
CA GLN A 11 -6.27 -2.21 -15.21
C GLN A 11 -5.22 -2.44 -14.13
N PHE A 12 -3.95 -2.62 -14.52
CA PHE A 12 -2.85 -2.77 -13.58
C PHE A 12 -2.75 -1.61 -12.57
N GLU A 13 -2.87 -0.36 -13.03
CA GLU A 13 -2.79 0.79 -12.12
C GLU A 13 -3.96 0.83 -11.13
N THR A 14 -5.14 0.40 -11.55
CA THR A 14 -6.33 0.33 -10.70
C THR A 14 -6.20 -0.77 -9.66
N GLU A 15 -5.79 -1.96 -10.07
CA GLU A 15 -5.57 -3.09 -9.18
C GLU A 15 -4.45 -2.82 -8.18
N ARG A 16 -3.35 -2.19 -8.64
CA ARG A 16 -2.24 -1.84 -7.77
C ARG A 16 -2.61 -0.85 -6.68
N LYS A 17 -3.34 0.21 -7.05
CA LYS A 17 -3.84 1.19 -6.06
C LYS A 17 -4.77 0.52 -5.06
N ARG A 18 -5.64 -0.36 -5.53
CA ARG A 18 -6.58 -1.13 -4.68
C ARG A 18 -5.83 -2.06 -3.72
N SER A 19 -4.89 -2.83 -4.23
CA SER A 19 -4.03 -3.74 -3.47
C SER A 19 -3.27 -3.00 -2.37
N ALA A 20 -2.53 -1.95 -2.75
CA ALA A 20 -1.77 -1.14 -1.81
C ALA A 20 -2.67 -0.47 -0.75
N PHE A 21 -3.86 -0.01 -1.12
CA PHE A 21 -4.83 0.58 -0.18
C PHE A 21 -5.36 -0.45 0.83
N PHE A 22 -5.68 -1.67 0.40
CA PHE A 22 -6.10 -2.71 1.34
C PHE A 22 -4.97 -3.14 2.28
N SER A 23 -3.73 -3.22 1.78
CA SER A 23 -2.56 -3.48 2.62
C SER A 23 -2.29 -2.34 3.62
N PHE A 24 -2.49 -1.09 3.21
CA PHE A 24 -2.47 0.06 4.12
C PHE A 24 -3.51 -0.08 5.23
N LEU A 25 -4.75 -0.39 4.86
CA LEU A 25 -5.85 -0.51 5.83
C LEU A 25 -5.59 -1.62 6.84
N ALA A 26 -5.17 -2.80 6.37
CA ALA A 26 -4.82 -3.93 7.22
C ALA A 26 -3.62 -3.61 8.13
N GLY A 27 -2.55 -3.05 7.57
CA GLY A 27 -1.36 -2.63 8.32
C GLY A 27 -1.68 -1.56 9.36
N THR A 28 -2.55 -0.61 9.02
CA THR A 28 -3.01 0.43 9.95
C THR A 28 -3.76 -0.17 11.12
N GLY A 29 -4.73 -1.06 10.87
CA GLY A 29 -5.47 -1.73 11.94
C GLY A 29 -4.55 -2.50 12.89
N ILE A 30 -3.62 -3.28 12.33
CA ILE A 30 -2.62 -4.03 13.12
C ILE A 30 -1.74 -3.07 13.93
N GLY A 31 -1.24 -1.99 13.31
CA GLY A 31 -0.39 -1.01 13.96
C GLY A 31 -1.08 -0.25 15.08
N ILE A 32 -2.37 0.08 14.92
CA ILE A 32 -3.18 0.70 15.98
C ILE A 32 -3.25 -0.23 17.17
N ILE A 33 -3.70 -1.47 16.97
CA ILE A 33 -3.89 -2.44 18.06
C ILE A 33 -2.54 -2.69 18.76
N ALA A 34 -1.47 -2.90 17.99
CA ALA A 34 -0.16 -3.19 18.56
C ALA A 34 0.41 -2.01 19.36
N ALA A 35 0.34 -0.79 18.82
CA ALA A 35 0.87 0.40 19.50
C ALA A 35 0.04 0.80 20.72
N ASP A 36 -1.29 0.74 20.61
CA ASP A 36 -2.24 1.02 21.69
C ASP A 36 -2.08 0.04 22.86
N THR A 37 -1.93 -1.26 22.54
CA THR A 37 -1.86 -2.33 23.55
C THR A 37 -0.50 -2.40 24.25
N TRP A 38 0.60 -2.29 23.48
CA TRP A 38 1.93 -2.67 23.98
C TRP A 38 2.90 -1.51 24.19
N VAL A 39 2.61 -0.32 23.64
CA VAL A 39 3.51 0.84 23.73
C VAL A 39 2.89 1.96 24.53
N SER A 40 1.78 2.51 24.06
CA SER A 40 1.03 3.57 24.72
C SER A 40 -0.31 3.79 24.03
N PRO A 41 -1.41 4.04 24.76
CA PRO A 41 -2.70 4.35 24.16
C PRO A 41 -2.68 5.58 23.23
N TRP A 42 -1.82 6.56 23.53
CA TRP A 42 -1.69 7.76 22.69
C TRP A 42 -0.98 7.50 21.36
N LEU A 43 -0.29 6.36 21.24
CA LEU A 43 0.49 5.98 20.06
C LEU A 43 -0.26 5.02 19.13
N GLY A 44 -1.50 4.61 19.45
CA GLY A 44 -2.31 3.76 18.58
C GLY A 44 -2.42 4.31 17.16
N VAL A 45 -3.05 5.48 17.00
CA VAL A 45 -3.24 6.09 15.66
C VAL A 45 -1.91 6.39 14.95
N PRO A 46 -0.91 7.04 15.58
CA PRO A 46 0.40 7.25 14.94
C PRO A 46 1.11 5.96 14.52
N GLY A 47 1.11 4.94 15.38
CA GLY A 47 1.72 3.64 15.10
C GLY A 47 1.00 2.91 13.96
N GLY A 48 -0.33 2.97 13.95
CA GLY A 48 -1.17 2.53 12.84
C GLY A 48 -0.75 3.13 11.51
N LEU A 49 -0.74 4.46 11.42
CA LEU A 49 -0.40 5.15 10.17
C LEU A 49 1.02 4.83 9.69
N ALA A 50 1.98 4.69 10.61
CA ALA A 50 3.34 4.30 10.27
C ALA A 50 3.39 2.88 9.67
N VAL A 51 2.80 1.90 10.34
CA VAL A 51 2.78 0.49 9.87
C VAL A 51 2.00 0.36 8.56
N GLY A 52 0.83 0.99 8.48
CA GLY A 52 0.03 1.04 7.26
C GLY A 52 0.78 1.66 6.09
N GLY A 53 1.46 2.79 6.32
CA GLY A 53 2.27 3.46 5.30
C GLY A 53 3.41 2.60 4.77
N VAL A 54 4.10 1.87 5.65
CA VAL A 54 5.13 0.90 5.26
C VAL A 54 4.52 -0.22 4.41
N ALA A 55 3.40 -0.80 4.83
CA ALA A 55 2.71 -1.85 4.08
C ALA A 55 2.28 -1.36 2.68
N TYR A 56 1.74 -0.14 2.58
CA TYR A 56 1.40 0.49 1.31
C TYR A 56 2.61 0.57 0.37
N LEU A 57 3.72 1.12 0.85
CA LEU A 57 4.93 1.34 0.05
C LEU A 57 5.55 0.02 -0.42
N LEU A 58 5.55 -1.01 0.43
CA LEU A 58 6.06 -2.34 0.07
C LEU A 58 5.24 -2.95 -1.07
N VAL A 59 3.91 -2.96 -0.95
CA VAL A 59 3.03 -3.56 -1.97
C VAL A 59 3.06 -2.74 -3.26
N PHE A 60 2.92 -1.42 -3.15
CA PHE A 60 2.98 -0.54 -4.31
C PHE A 60 4.33 -0.65 -5.04
N GLY A 61 5.43 -0.66 -4.30
CA GLY A 61 6.78 -0.80 -4.83
C GLY A 61 6.99 -2.15 -5.51
N TYR A 62 6.62 -3.24 -4.83
CA TYR A 62 6.72 -4.61 -5.36
C TYR A 62 5.97 -4.77 -6.68
N GLU A 63 4.69 -4.38 -6.73
CA GLU A 63 3.89 -4.51 -7.94
C GLU A 63 4.44 -3.64 -9.08
N THR A 64 4.96 -2.45 -8.75
CA THR A 64 5.63 -1.59 -9.72
C THR A 64 6.87 -2.24 -10.32
N LEU A 65 7.70 -2.87 -9.48
CA LEU A 65 8.91 -3.56 -9.92
C LEU A 65 8.58 -4.79 -10.78
N MET A 66 7.59 -5.58 -10.37
CA MET A 66 7.15 -6.76 -11.12
C MET A 66 6.55 -6.39 -12.47
N TRP A 67 5.76 -5.30 -12.55
CA TRP A 67 5.27 -4.81 -13.83
C TRP A 67 6.40 -4.44 -14.78
N ARG A 68 7.42 -3.70 -14.28
CA ARG A 68 8.60 -3.33 -15.07
C ARG A 68 9.38 -4.55 -15.55
N LYS A 69 9.48 -5.59 -14.72
CA LYS A 69 10.16 -6.84 -15.09
C LYS A 69 9.46 -7.60 -16.22
N HIS A 70 8.12 -7.60 -16.24
CA HIS A 70 7.34 -8.38 -17.22
C HIS A 70 6.94 -7.60 -18.48
N ASN A 71 6.97 -6.27 -18.46
CA ASN A 71 6.51 -5.41 -19.56
C ASN A 71 7.57 -4.40 -20.02
N GLY A 72 8.79 -4.50 -19.50
CA GLY A 72 9.95 -3.68 -19.85
C GLY A 72 10.80 -4.36 -20.92
#